data_AF-A0A835EZS2-F1
#
_entry.id   AF-A0A835EZS2-F1
#
_cell.length_a   1.000
_cell.length_b   1.000
_cell.length_c   1.000
_cell.angle_alpha   90.00
_cell.angle_beta   90.00
_cell.angle_gamma   90.00
#
_symmetry.space_group_name_H-M   'P 1'
#
loop_
_entity.id
_entity.type
_entity.pdbx_description
1 polymer ?
#
loop_
_entity_poly.entity_id
_entity_poly.type
_entity_poly.pdbx_seq_one_letter_code
_entity_poly.pdbx_strand_id
1 'polypeptide(L)'
;MAATATERRAVHFRRPHAATPATPRALLVVVLAAAGALQLAAPPVVADGDLPAAVAEVCKNTPFPELCTGSSQRHAGKYDTVDPLTVLGMQVDAFSKRVKAASRRAKKEAKAAATPEQRRALNLCKSYYLDAGDNLGACKRAIRFRDGVTIRATMSMAAQDMQNCDEEFRKAAAKNPVCDLNRSLVDMVENCRALSNMIPAAGVLN
;
A
#
# COMPACT_ATOMS: atom_id res chain seq x y z
N MET A 1 33.99 27.26 -26.61
CA MET A 1 35.23 26.48 -26.39
C MET A 1 34.87 25.33 -25.47
N ALA A 2 35.07 24.04 -25.74
CA ALA A 2 35.48 23.28 -26.90
C ALA A 2 34.93 21.86 -26.67
N ALA A 3 34.47 21.19 -27.73
CA ALA A 3 34.11 19.78 -27.70
C ALA A 3 35.37 18.92 -27.75
N THR A 4 35.37 17.75 -27.09
CA THR A 4 36.29 16.66 -27.42
C THR A 4 35.55 15.32 -27.45
N ALA A 5 35.69 14.68 -28.61
CA ALA A 5 35.26 13.34 -28.97
C ALA A 5 36.25 12.29 -28.43
N THR A 6 36.10 11.04 -28.93
CA THR A 6 37.02 9.87 -28.91
C THR A 6 36.50 8.79 -27.95
N GLU A 7 36.24 7.51 -28.31
CA GLU A 7 36.70 6.68 -29.44
C GLU A 7 35.72 5.51 -29.68
N ARG A 8 35.64 5.06 -30.94
CA ARG A 8 35.01 3.80 -31.35
C ARG A 8 36.03 2.67 -31.24
N ARG A 9 35.63 1.46 -30.85
CA ARG A 9 36.28 0.22 -31.31
C ARG A 9 35.26 -0.88 -31.57
N ALA A 10 35.05 -1.13 -32.86
CA ALA A 10 34.45 -2.34 -33.40
C ALA A 10 35.51 -3.45 -33.40
N VAL A 11 35.12 -4.68 -33.05
CA VAL A 11 35.95 -5.87 -33.23
C VAL A 11 35.38 -6.71 -34.37
N HIS A 12 36.25 -6.96 -35.34
CA HIS A 12 36.02 -7.71 -36.56
C HIS A 12 35.94 -9.23 -36.32
N PHE A 13 34.88 -9.82 -36.88
CA PHE A 13 34.82 -11.02 -37.74
C PHE A 13 36.01 -12.00 -37.79
N ARG A 14 35.72 -13.30 -37.58
CA ARG A 14 36.28 -14.45 -38.36
C ARG A 14 35.46 -15.73 -38.17
N ARG A 15 34.75 -16.17 -39.22
CA ARG A 15 34.52 -17.58 -39.64
C ARG A 15 35.62 -17.91 -40.70
N PRO A 16 35.85 -19.14 -41.23
CA PRO A 16 35.06 -20.39 -41.24
C PRO A 16 35.91 -21.67 -40.91
N HIS A 17 35.39 -22.90 -40.93
CA HIS A 17 35.47 -23.84 -42.07
C HIS A 17 34.53 -25.06 -41.88
N ALA A 18 34.07 -25.58 -43.01
CA ALA A 18 33.10 -26.67 -43.20
C ALA A 18 33.75 -28.07 -43.29
N ALA A 19 32.97 -29.14 -43.05
CA ALA A 19 32.76 -30.27 -43.97
C ALA A 19 31.88 -31.39 -43.34
N THR A 20 30.84 -31.78 -44.07
CA THR A 20 29.97 -32.99 -43.96
C THR A 20 30.64 -34.22 -44.65
N PRO A 21 30.04 -35.44 -44.83
CA PRO A 21 28.72 -36.02 -44.47
C PRO A 21 28.75 -37.49 -43.92
N ALA A 22 27.55 -38.03 -43.63
CA ALA A 22 27.03 -39.38 -44.00
C ALA A 22 26.34 -40.21 -42.88
N THR A 23 25.04 -40.41 -43.12
CA THR A 23 23.92 -41.22 -42.55
C THR A 23 24.10 -42.76 -42.60
N PRO A 24 23.10 -43.62 -42.24
CA PRO A 24 22.05 -43.64 -41.19
C PRO A 24 21.89 -45.05 -40.50
N ARG A 25 20.84 -45.20 -39.66
CA ARG A 25 20.25 -46.42 -39.00
C ARG A 25 20.49 -46.41 -37.49
N ALA A 26 19.53 -46.60 -36.60
CA ALA A 26 18.19 -47.15 -36.71
C ALA A 26 17.27 -46.50 -35.65
N LEU A 27 15.96 -46.51 -35.95
CA LEU A 27 14.90 -46.09 -35.04
C LEU A 27 14.97 -46.84 -33.70
N LEU A 28 14.87 -46.08 -32.60
CA LEU A 28 14.10 -46.53 -31.44
C LEU A 28 13.33 -45.33 -30.89
N VAL A 29 12.07 -45.22 -31.33
CA VAL A 29 11.10 -44.25 -30.84
C VAL A 29 10.50 -44.83 -29.56
N VAL A 30 10.95 -44.35 -28.39
CA VAL A 30 10.21 -44.52 -27.14
C VAL A 30 9.48 -43.21 -26.88
N VAL A 31 8.26 -43.10 -27.42
CA VAL A 31 7.32 -42.03 -27.05
C VAL A 31 6.73 -42.40 -25.69
N LEU A 32 7.35 -41.89 -24.63
CA LEU A 32 6.67 -41.75 -23.35
C LEU A 32 5.84 -40.46 -23.43
N ALA A 33 4.54 -40.62 -23.65
CA ALA A 33 3.56 -39.56 -23.60
C ALA A 33 3.42 -39.03 -22.17
N ALA A 34 4.26 -38.06 -21.81
CA ALA A 34 3.99 -37.18 -20.67
C ALA A 34 3.16 -35.99 -21.18
N ALA A 35 1.85 -36.20 -21.34
CA ALA A 35 0.89 -35.10 -21.47
C ALA A 35 0.72 -34.44 -20.10
N GLY A 36 1.75 -33.72 -19.64
CA GLY A 36 1.64 -32.79 -18.53
C GLY A 36 0.98 -31.51 -19.05
N ALA A 37 -0.29 -31.32 -18.73
CA ALA A 37 -1.04 -30.12 -19.07
C ALA A 37 -0.29 -28.87 -18.58
N LEU A 38 0.24 -28.09 -19.52
CA LEU A 38 0.71 -26.73 -19.26
C LEU A 38 -0.52 -25.87 -19.04
N GLN A 39 -1.06 -25.89 -17.82
CA GLN A 39 -2.12 -24.98 -17.41
C GLN A 39 -1.50 -23.57 -17.36
N LEU A 40 -1.83 -22.75 -18.37
CA LEU A 40 -1.81 -21.30 -18.19
C LEU A 40 -2.79 -20.99 -17.06
N ALA A 41 -2.28 -20.80 -15.84
CA ALA A 41 -3.07 -20.29 -14.75
C ALA A 41 -3.43 -18.84 -15.07
N ALA A 42 -4.61 -18.64 -15.65
CA ALA A 42 -5.25 -17.33 -15.63
C ALA A 42 -5.47 -16.93 -14.16
N PRO A 43 -5.25 -15.66 -13.78
CA PRO A 43 -5.54 -15.23 -12.42
C PRO A 43 -7.04 -15.46 -12.13
N PRO A 44 -7.40 -15.95 -10.93
CA PRO A 44 -8.78 -16.23 -10.60
C PRO A 44 -9.58 -14.92 -10.63
N VAL A 45 -10.59 -14.87 -11.51
CA VAL A 45 -11.61 -13.83 -11.49
C VAL A 45 -12.51 -14.15 -10.29
N VAL A 46 -12.36 -13.39 -9.22
CA VAL A 46 -13.17 -13.52 -8.00
C VAL A 46 -14.63 -13.19 -8.32
N ALA A 47 -15.55 -14.12 -8.02
CA ALA A 47 -16.98 -13.84 -8.07
C ALA A 47 -17.32 -12.82 -6.97
N ASP A 48 -18.31 -11.95 -7.19
CA ASP A 48 -18.66 -10.84 -6.27
C ASP A 48 -18.99 -11.27 -4.82
N GLY A 49 -19.30 -12.56 -4.59
CA GLY A 49 -19.51 -13.15 -3.26
C GLY A 49 -18.22 -13.40 -2.45
N ASP A 50 -17.05 -13.40 -3.10
CA ASP A 50 -15.76 -13.78 -2.49
C ASP A 50 -14.90 -12.58 -2.09
N LEU A 51 -15.26 -11.35 -2.49
CA LEU A 51 -14.50 -10.14 -2.18
C LEU A 51 -14.32 -9.92 -0.66
N PRO A 52 -15.34 -10.09 0.19
CA PRO A 52 -15.17 -9.96 1.64
C PRO A 52 -14.17 -10.96 2.22
N ALA A 53 -14.19 -12.20 1.73
CA ALA A 53 -13.31 -13.27 2.17
C ALA A 53 -11.86 -13.04 1.70
N ALA A 54 -11.67 -12.60 0.45
CA ALA A 54 -10.35 -12.26 -0.07
C ALA A 54 -9.71 -11.09 0.70
N VAL A 55 -10.49 -10.05 1.04
CA VAL A 55 -10.00 -8.93 1.85
C VAL A 55 -9.60 -9.40 3.25
N ALA A 56 -10.42 -10.26 3.87
CA ALA A 56 -10.13 -10.82 5.18
C ALA A 56 -8.84 -11.66 5.19
N GLU A 57 -8.62 -12.45 4.13
CA GLU A 57 -7.43 -13.28 3.96
C GLU A 57 -6.14 -12.46 3.88
N VAL A 58 -6.17 -11.29 3.24
CA VAL A 58 -5.03 -10.35 3.27
C VAL A 58 -4.89 -9.70 4.65
N CYS A 59 -6.00 -9.22 5.21
CA CYS A 59 -6.04 -8.48 6.47
C CYS A 59 -5.63 -9.31 7.71
N LYS A 60 -5.71 -10.64 7.68
CA LYS A 60 -5.29 -11.51 8.79
C LYS A 60 -3.81 -11.35 9.17
N ASN A 61 -2.99 -10.86 8.23
CA ASN A 61 -1.56 -10.63 8.43
C ASN A 61 -1.26 -9.20 8.95
N THR A 62 -2.28 -8.45 9.36
CA THR A 62 -2.14 -7.08 9.91
C THR A 62 -2.31 -7.08 11.43
N PRO A 63 -1.78 -6.07 12.16
CA PRO A 63 -1.91 -6.01 13.62
C PRO A 63 -3.36 -5.88 14.11
N PHE A 64 -4.26 -5.30 13.29
CA PHE A 64 -5.68 -5.15 13.61
C PHE A 64 -6.56 -5.71 12.47
N PRO A 65 -6.68 -7.05 12.35
CA PRO A 65 -7.37 -7.70 11.23
C PRO A 65 -8.82 -7.27 11.06
N GLU A 66 -9.60 -7.24 12.13
CA GLU A 66 -11.02 -6.85 12.09
C GLU A 66 -11.21 -5.40 11.62
N LEU A 67 -10.33 -4.51 12.09
CA LEU A 67 -10.33 -3.12 11.66
C LEU A 67 -9.97 -3.01 10.17
N CYS A 68 -8.96 -3.76 9.71
CA CYS A 68 -8.56 -3.82 8.31
C CYS A 68 -9.72 -4.30 7.44
N THR A 69 -10.28 -5.47 7.76
CA THR A 69 -11.38 -6.10 7.01
C THR A 69 -12.58 -5.18 6.92
N GLY A 70 -13.11 -4.72 8.07
CA GLY A 70 -14.34 -3.92 8.12
C GLY A 70 -14.22 -2.54 7.46
N SER A 71 -13.01 -1.99 7.36
CA SER A 71 -12.78 -0.71 6.69
C SER A 71 -12.43 -0.85 5.20
N SER A 72 -11.75 -1.92 4.79
CA SER A 72 -11.43 -2.18 3.38
C SER A 72 -12.61 -2.68 2.56
N GLN A 73 -13.45 -3.56 3.10
CA GLN A 73 -14.52 -4.22 2.33
C GLN A 73 -15.49 -3.24 1.67
N ARG A 74 -15.79 -2.10 2.30
CA ARG A 74 -16.65 -1.04 1.75
C ARG A 74 -16.06 -0.32 0.53
N HIS A 75 -14.82 -0.63 0.19
CA HIS A 75 -14.07 -0.07 -0.92
C HIS A 75 -13.67 -1.13 -1.95
N ALA A 76 -13.96 -2.41 -1.69
CA ALA A 76 -13.49 -3.52 -2.52
C ALA A 76 -13.98 -3.44 -3.96
N GLY A 77 -15.25 -3.07 -4.20
CA GLY A 77 -15.81 -2.92 -5.55
C GLY A 77 -15.21 -1.79 -6.41
N LYS A 78 -14.13 -1.14 -5.97
CA LYS A 78 -13.34 -0.19 -6.78
C LYS A 78 -12.08 -0.82 -7.38
N TYR A 79 -11.78 -2.07 -7.07
CA TYR A 79 -10.55 -2.76 -7.41
C TYR A 79 -10.87 -4.09 -8.09
N ASP A 80 -10.14 -4.39 -9.15
CA ASP A 80 -10.35 -5.62 -9.94
C ASP A 80 -9.68 -6.86 -9.30
N THR A 81 -8.70 -6.62 -8.42
CA THR A 81 -7.97 -7.67 -7.69
C THR A 81 -7.94 -7.37 -6.20
N VAL A 82 -7.78 -8.43 -5.41
CA VAL A 82 -7.57 -8.33 -3.96
C VAL A 82 -6.20 -8.92 -3.63
N ASP A 83 -5.25 -8.03 -3.40
CA ASP A 83 -3.85 -8.29 -3.03
C ASP A 83 -3.40 -7.25 -1.97
N PRO A 84 -2.21 -7.38 -1.36
CA PRO A 84 -1.78 -6.43 -0.35
C PRO A 84 -1.72 -4.96 -0.80
N LEU A 85 -1.41 -4.70 -2.08
CA LEU A 85 -1.30 -3.33 -2.60
C LEU A 85 -2.70 -2.69 -2.76
N THR A 86 -3.66 -3.44 -3.28
CA THR A 86 -5.05 -3.00 -3.45
C THR A 86 -5.75 -2.85 -2.10
N VAL A 87 -5.54 -3.78 -1.16
CA VAL A 87 -6.05 -3.66 0.22
C VAL A 87 -5.43 -2.48 0.96
N LEU A 88 -4.14 -2.18 0.75
CA LEU A 88 -3.53 -0.93 1.22
C LEU A 88 -4.24 0.30 0.62
N GLY A 89 -4.53 0.29 -0.68
CA GLY A 89 -5.31 1.32 -1.34
C GLY A 89 -6.69 1.53 -0.70
N MET A 90 -7.41 0.44 -0.42
CA MET A 90 -8.70 0.46 0.27
C MET A 90 -8.58 1.05 1.69
N GLN A 91 -7.56 0.66 2.45
CA GLN A 91 -7.27 1.20 3.77
C GLN A 91 -7.01 2.72 3.72
N VAL A 92 -6.16 3.20 2.80
CA VAL A 92 -5.86 4.64 2.67
C VAL A 92 -7.11 5.45 2.32
N ASP A 93 -7.97 4.90 1.46
CA ASP A 93 -9.26 5.49 1.11
C ASP A 93 -10.22 5.58 2.32
N ALA A 94 -10.30 4.51 3.11
CA ALA A 94 -11.11 4.48 4.33
C ALA A 94 -10.54 5.39 5.42
N PHE A 95 -9.22 5.43 5.56
CA PHE A 95 -8.48 6.27 6.49
C PHE A 95 -8.74 7.75 6.16
N SER A 96 -8.63 8.13 4.88
CA SER A 96 -8.94 9.49 4.41
C SER A 96 -10.36 9.93 4.78
N LYS A 97 -11.36 9.02 4.70
CA LYS A 97 -12.74 9.31 5.13
C LYS A 97 -12.83 9.50 6.64
N ARG A 98 -12.14 8.67 7.44
CA ARG A 98 -12.13 8.75 8.90
C ARG A 98 -11.37 9.96 9.43
N VAL A 99 -10.25 10.37 8.84
CA VAL A 99 -9.56 11.63 9.16
C VAL A 99 -10.48 12.83 8.93
N LYS A 100 -11.19 12.88 7.79
CA LYS A 100 -12.18 13.93 7.54
C LYS A 100 -13.31 13.91 8.58
N ALA A 101 -13.74 12.73 9.03
CA ALA A 101 -14.74 12.61 10.09
C ALA A 101 -14.21 13.09 11.44
N ALA A 102 -12.96 12.77 11.79
CA ALA A 102 -12.28 13.24 12.99
C ALA A 102 -12.13 14.76 12.99
N SER A 103 -11.74 15.37 11.87
CA SER A 103 -11.69 16.82 11.70
C SER A 103 -13.07 17.49 11.91
N ARG A 104 -14.13 16.91 11.35
CA ARG A 104 -15.51 17.38 11.60
C ARG A 104 -15.91 17.23 13.07
N ARG A 105 -15.51 16.13 13.72
CA ARG A 105 -15.77 15.90 15.14
C ARG A 105 -15.05 16.95 16.00
N ALA A 106 -13.76 17.15 15.79
CA ALA A 106 -12.98 18.17 16.49
C ALA A 106 -13.59 19.58 16.30
N LYS A 107 -14.04 19.91 15.09
CA LYS A 107 -14.77 21.18 14.84
C LYS A 107 -16.07 21.28 15.64
N LYS A 108 -16.84 20.19 15.78
CA LYS A 108 -18.06 20.16 16.59
C LYS A 108 -17.74 20.34 18.06
N GLU A 109 -16.81 19.55 18.59
CA GLU A 109 -16.37 19.61 19.98
C GLU A 109 -15.80 20.98 20.33
N ALA A 110 -15.08 21.64 19.41
CA ALA A 110 -14.51 22.97 19.65
C ALA A 110 -15.57 24.02 19.97
N LYS A 111 -16.79 23.88 19.44
CA LYS A 111 -17.90 24.79 19.73
C LYS A 111 -18.41 24.63 21.16
N ALA A 112 -18.39 23.39 21.66
CA ALA A 112 -18.86 23.01 23.00
C ALA A 112 -17.73 22.91 24.04
N ALA A 113 -16.52 23.33 23.69
CA ALA A 113 -15.36 23.26 24.56
C ALA A 113 -15.59 24.03 25.87
N ALA A 114 -15.32 23.37 26.99
CA ALA A 114 -15.55 23.89 28.33
C ALA A 114 -14.56 25.00 28.71
N THR A 115 -13.33 24.95 28.16
CA THR A 115 -12.28 25.93 28.42
C THR A 115 -11.65 26.47 27.13
N PRO A 116 -11.02 27.65 27.17
CA PRO A 116 -10.24 28.18 26.05
C PRO A 116 -9.09 27.24 25.62
N GLU A 117 -8.43 26.58 26.56
CA GLU A 117 -7.31 25.66 26.32
C GLU A 117 -7.80 24.41 25.59
N GLN A 118 -8.94 23.85 26.02
CA GLN A 118 -9.56 22.72 25.33
C GLN A 118 -9.98 23.12 23.90
N ARG A 119 -10.53 24.32 23.72
CA ARG A 119 -10.88 24.86 22.39
C ARG A 119 -9.66 25.02 21.50
N ARG A 120 -8.53 25.49 22.06
CA ARG A 120 -7.25 25.63 21.36
C ARG A 120 -6.71 24.26 20.95
N ALA A 121 -6.68 23.27 21.85
CA ALA A 121 -6.27 21.90 21.54
C ALA A 121 -7.11 21.31 20.39
N LEU A 122 -8.44 21.46 20.45
CA LEU A 122 -9.34 21.02 19.38
C LEU A 122 -9.08 21.71 18.03
N ASN A 123 -8.70 22.98 18.05
CA ASN A 123 -8.33 23.70 16.83
C ASN A 123 -7.00 23.22 16.26
N LEU A 124 -6.01 22.89 17.10
CA LEU A 124 -4.75 22.29 16.66
C LEU A 124 -4.95 20.88 16.10
N CYS A 125 -5.78 20.06 16.74
CA CYS A 125 -6.18 18.76 16.20
C CYS A 125 -6.76 18.85 14.79
N LYS A 126 -7.54 19.90 14.48
CA LYS A 126 -8.04 20.11 13.11
C LYS A 126 -6.92 20.34 12.11
N SER A 127 -5.86 21.05 12.48
CA SER A 127 -4.68 21.25 11.63
C SER A 127 -3.94 19.93 11.45
N TYR A 128 -3.69 19.17 12.52
CA TYR A 128 -3.07 17.85 12.43
C TYR A 128 -3.89 16.88 11.55
N TYR A 129 -5.21 16.90 11.61
CA TYR A 129 -6.04 16.11 10.69
C TYR A 129 -5.97 16.59 9.23
N LEU A 130 -5.70 17.87 8.99
CA LEU A 130 -5.47 18.37 7.64
C LEU A 130 -4.11 17.86 7.13
N ASP A 131 -3.07 17.98 7.93
CA ASP A 131 -1.72 17.50 7.63
C ASP A 131 -1.72 15.97 7.38
N ALA A 132 -2.43 15.21 8.22
CA ALA A 132 -2.65 13.79 8.00
C ALA A 132 -3.40 13.51 6.68
N GLY A 133 -4.34 14.37 6.30
CA GLY A 133 -5.02 14.30 5.00
C GLY A 133 -4.06 14.47 3.82
N ASP A 134 -3.11 15.40 3.93
CA ASP A 134 -2.08 15.65 2.91
C ASP A 134 -1.08 14.49 2.85
N ASN A 135 -0.68 13.95 4.00
CA ASN A 135 0.12 12.74 4.13
C ASN A 135 -0.55 11.54 3.44
N LEU A 136 -1.85 11.35 3.64
CA LEU A 136 -2.63 10.31 2.95
C LEU A 136 -2.73 10.55 1.43
N GLY A 137 -2.82 11.80 1.00
CA GLY A 137 -2.74 12.18 -0.41
C GLY A 137 -1.40 11.80 -1.03
N ALA A 138 -0.30 12.04 -0.33
CA ALA A 138 1.03 11.62 -0.74
C ALA A 138 1.18 10.09 -0.76
N CYS A 139 0.70 9.39 0.29
CA CYS A 139 0.68 7.93 0.34
C CYS A 139 -0.07 7.33 -0.85
N LYS A 140 -1.23 7.89 -1.21
CA LYS A 140 -2.02 7.42 -2.36
C LYS A 140 -1.28 7.55 -3.68
N ARG A 141 -0.44 8.58 -3.84
CA ARG A 141 0.46 8.71 -5.00
C ARG A 141 1.57 7.65 -4.96
N ALA A 142 2.20 7.45 -3.80
CA ALA A 142 3.27 6.48 -3.61
C ALA A 142 2.84 5.03 -3.89
N ILE A 143 1.59 4.66 -3.54
CA ILE A 143 0.99 3.35 -3.86
C ILE A 143 1.05 3.05 -5.36
N ARG A 144 0.83 4.05 -6.23
CA ARG A 144 0.86 3.87 -7.69
C ARG A 144 2.23 3.45 -8.20
N PHE A 145 3.29 3.84 -7.50
CA PHE A 145 4.68 3.54 -7.83
C PHE A 145 5.27 2.42 -6.96
N ARG A 146 4.46 1.79 -6.10
CA ARG A 146 4.91 0.77 -5.12
C ARG A 146 6.06 1.25 -4.25
N ASP A 147 6.09 2.55 -3.95
CA ASP A 147 7.15 3.17 -3.16
C ASP A 147 6.89 2.94 -1.67
N GLY A 148 7.30 1.76 -1.19
CA GLY A 148 7.14 1.35 0.21
C GLY A 148 7.82 2.29 1.21
N VAL A 149 8.90 2.98 0.81
CA VAL A 149 9.59 3.94 1.67
C VAL A 149 8.70 5.15 1.91
N THR A 150 8.20 5.77 0.85
CA THR A 150 7.30 6.93 0.97
C THR A 150 5.97 6.55 1.64
N ILE A 151 5.43 5.36 1.36
CA ILE A 151 4.24 4.85 2.06
C ILE A 151 4.47 4.80 3.57
N ARG A 152 5.56 4.17 4.04
CA ARG A 152 5.83 4.08 5.48
C ARG A 152 6.12 5.45 6.12
N ALA A 153 6.84 6.33 5.43
CA ALA A 153 7.14 7.67 5.92
C ALA A 153 5.87 8.51 6.10
N THR A 154 4.99 8.54 5.10
CA THR A 154 3.70 9.26 5.17
C THR A 154 2.77 8.69 6.24
N MET A 155 2.78 7.36 6.43
CA MET A 155 2.05 6.72 7.52
C MET A 155 2.60 7.07 8.91
N SER A 156 3.92 7.14 9.07
CA SER A 156 4.55 7.62 10.30
C SER A 156 4.16 9.06 10.62
N MET A 157 4.17 9.96 9.63
CA MET A 157 3.75 11.35 9.82
C MET A 157 2.27 11.43 10.21
N ALA A 158 1.39 10.67 9.55
CA ALA A 158 -0.01 10.62 9.92
C ALA A 158 -0.24 10.09 11.36
N ALA A 159 0.50 9.08 11.82
CA ALA A 159 0.42 8.66 13.23
C ALA A 159 0.88 9.76 14.19
N GLN A 160 1.97 10.45 13.84
CA GLN A 160 2.49 11.57 14.63
C GLN A 160 1.45 12.70 14.74
N ASP A 161 0.72 13.00 13.68
CA ASP A 161 -0.36 13.99 13.71
C ASP A 161 -1.46 13.63 14.73
N MET A 162 -1.83 12.35 14.83
CA MET A 162 -2.83 11.90 15.82
C MET A 162 -2.28 12.00 17.24
N GLN A 163 -1.02 11.61 17.43
CA GLN A 163 -0.33 11.68 18.73
C GLN A 163 -0.12 13.13 19.18
N ASN A 164 0.22 14.04 18.25
CA ASN A 164 0.34 15.47 18.52
C ASN A 164 -1.02 16.06 18.96
N CYS A 165 -2.12 15.62 18.34
CA CYS A 165 -3.45 16.02 18.81
C CYS A 165 -3.70 15.58 20.25
N ASP A 166 -3.40 14.32 20.62
CA ASP A 166 -3.55 13.83 22.00
C ASP A 166 -2.67 14.62 22.99
N GLU A 167 -1.44 14.94 22.57
CA GLU A 167 -0.47 15.69 23.34
C GLU A 167 -0.94 17.13 23.66
N GLU A 168 -1.66 17.79 22.74
CA GLU A 168 -2.22 19.12 23.02
C GLU A 168 -3.27 19.09 24.14
N PHE A 169 -4.03 18.01 24.30
CA PHE A 169 -4.93 17.85 25.43
C PHE A 169 -4.20 17.54 26.73
N ARG A 170 -3.10 16.78 26.66
CA ARG A 170 -2.23 16.54 27.83
C ARG A 170 -1.66 17.86 28.34
N LYS A 171 -1.16 18.73 27.44
CA LYS A 171 -0.66 20.07 27.79
C LYS A 171 -1.76 20.97 28.35
N ALA A 172 -2.98 20.87 27.82
CA ALA A 172 -4.13 21.62 28.30
C ALA A 172 -4.70 21.10 29.63
N ALA A 173 -4.18 19.98 30.17
CA ALA A 173 -4.74 19.27 31.33
C ALA A 173 -6.25 19.02 31.20
N ALA A 174 -6.72 18.75 29.97
CA ALA A 174 -8.14 18.65 29.64
C ALA A 174 -8.48 17.26 29.08
N LYS A 175 -9.74 16.83 29.29
CA LYS A 175 -10.24 15.61 28.65
C LYS A 175 -10.24 15.77 27.13
N ASN A 176 -9.65 14.80 26.44
CA ASN A 176 -9.65 14.72 25.00
C ASN A 176 -10.91 13.99 24.48
N PRO A 177 -11.87 14.69 23.83
CA PRO A 177 -13.08 14.08 23.30
C PRO A 177 -12.85 13.31 21.99
N VAL A 178 -11.64 13.35 21.41
CA VAL A 178 -11.27 12.65 20.17
C VAL A 178 -10.16 11.61 20.37
N CYS A 179 -9.77 11.29 21.61
CA CYS A 179 -8.72 10.30 21.90
C CYS A 179 -8.99 8.92 21.28
N ASP A 180 -10.21 8.40 21.43
CA ASP A 180 -10.57 7.09 20.84
C ASP A 180 -10.56 7.11 19.30
N LEU A 181 -10.89 8.25 18.70
CA LEU A 181 -10.77 8.45 17.26
C LEU A 181 -9.30 8.44 16.84
N ASN A 182 -8.42 9.15 17.55
CA ASN A 182 -6.99 9.17 17.29
C ASN A 182 -6.37 7.78 17.40
N ARG A 183 -6.69 7.04 18.46
CA ARG A 183 -6.26 5.65 18.63
C ARG A 183 -6.68 4.77 17.45
N SER A 184 -7.95 4.82 17.05
CA SER A 184 -8.43 4.06 15.89
C SER A 184 -7.73 4.46 14.58
N LEU A 185 -7.37 5.74 14.40
CA LEU A 185 -6.61 6.19 13.23
C LEU A 185 -5.16 5.69 13.27
N VAL A 186 -4.53 5.63 14.44
CA VAL A 186 -3.19 5.02 14.62
C VAL A 186 -3.24 3.52 14.35
N ASP A 187 -4.29 2.81 14.79
CA ASP A 187 -4.45 1.39 14.48
C ASP A 187 -4.56 1.16 12.95
N MET A 188 -5.22 2.07 12.22
CA MET A 188 -5.22 2.05 10.75
C MET A 188 -3.85 2.32 10.14
N VAL A 189 -3.05 3.22 10.72
CA VAL A 189 -1.65 3.45 10.31
C VAL A 189 -0.86 2.16 10.38
N GLU A 190 -0.95 1.43 11.48
CA GLU A 190 -0.21 0.18 11.67
C GLU A 190 -0.64 -0.90 10.67
N ASN A 191 -1.94 -0.99 10.37
CA ASN A 191 -2.42 -1.86 9.29
C ASN A 191 -1.84 -1.45 7.93
N CYS A 192 -1.83 -0.15 7.59
CA CYS A 192 -1.24 0.34 6.34
C CYS A 192 0.26 0.04 6.25
N ARG A 193 1.00 0.19 7.35
CA ARG A 193 2.43 -0.14 7.43
C ARG A 193 2.66 -1.64 7.22
N ALA A 194 1.89 -2.49 7.89
CA ALA A 194 1.98 -3.93 7.72
C ALA A 194 1.71 -4.36 6.27
N LEU A 195 0.63 -3.86 5.67
CA LEU A 195 0.31 -4.11 4.26
C LEU A 195 1.43 -3.64 3.33
N SER A 196 2.06 -2.50 3.63
CA SER A 196 3.17 -1.98 2.82
C SER A 196 4.40 -2.88 2.82
N ASN A 197 4.63 -3.64 3.90
CA ASN A 197 5.74 -4.59 4.01
C ASN A 197 5.47 -5.89 3.23
N MET A 198 4.22 -6.15 2.84
CA MET A 198 3.83 -7.31 2.03
C MET A 198 3.94 -7.03 0.53
N ILE A 199 4.21 -5.79 0.12
CA ILE A 199 4.35 -5.41 -1.29
C ILE A 199 5.77 -5.78 -1.73
N PRO A 200 5.94 -6.62 -2.77
CA PRO A 200 7.25 -6.89 -3.35
C PRO A 200 7.91 -5.59 -3.80
N ALA A 201 9.21 -5.43 -3.53
CA ALA A 201 9.97 -4.30 -4.05
C ALA A 201 9.85 -4.27 -5.59
N ALA A 202 9.69 -3.07 -6.16
CA ALA A 202 9.67 -2.91 -7.61
C ALA A 202 10.97 -3.51 -8.20
N GLY A 203 10.85 -4.62 -8.92
CA GLY A 203 11.99 -5.35 -9.50
C GLY A 203 12.10 -6.83 -9.11
N VAL A 204 11.31 -7.32 -8.14
CA VAL A 204 11.22 -8.76 -7.83
C VAL A 204 9.96 -9.34 -8.46
N LEU A 205 10.01 -9.54 -9.78
CA LEU A 205 9.10 -10.47 -10.44
C LEU A 205 9.84 -11.82 -10.47
N ASN A 206 9.31 -12.80 -9.75
CA ASN A 206 9.63 -14.21 -10.01
C ASN A 206 8.85 -14.66 -11.25
#